data_AF-A0A061IEA8-F1
#
_entry.id   AF-A0A061IEA8-F1
#
_cell.length_a   1.000
_cell.length_b   1.000
_cell.length_c   1.000
_cell.angle_alpha   90.00
_cell.angle_beta   90.00
_cell.angle_gamma   90.00
#
_symmetry.space_group_name_H-M   'P 1'
#
loop_
_entity.id
_entity.type
_entity.pdbx_description
1 polymer ?
#
loop_
_entity_poly.entity_id
_entity_poly.type
_entity_poly.pdbx_seq_one_letter_code
_entity_poly.pdbx_strand_id
1 'polypeptide(L)'
;LLFKISLKISLDWLSEKNATAHSLILTSSVKIWRPEGEGRAEWRRMWNPLQDGDSVVDPGRRQRWLCAGTLVLAFSGIFIIGFVFGWFIKSSSDSTNIVPHPGMKKAFLHELKAENIKKFLYNFTRTPHLAGTEHNFKLAKQIQAQWKEFGLDSVELSHYDVLLSYPNKTHPNYISIIDEDRNEIFNTSLSELPPPGYENISDVVPPFSAFSPQGTPEGDLLYVNYARIEDFFKLERDMKINCSGKIVIARYGKVFRGNKVKNAQLAGAKGVILYSDPADYVVPGVKSYPDGWNLPGGGVQRGNVLNLNGAGDPLTPGYPANEYAYRHELTEALGLPSIPVHPIGYDDAKKLLEHMGGPAPPDSWKGGLNVPYNVGPGFAGNFSKQRVKLHIHSYSKVTRIYNVIGTLKGAIEPDRYVILGGHRDAWVFGGIDPQSGAAVVHEIVRSFGKLKTEGWRPRRTILFASWDAEEFGLLGSTEWAEEHSRLLHERGVAYINADSSIEVLTVESQGHVNIGEQTTKVYELETNFIPVTMGQKETSRSLGPQVRVLAADTVTMGTGLELLLVVKIKHQVPIRELF
;
A
#
# COMPACT_ATOMS: atom_id res chain seq x y z
N LEU A 1 -43.31 -1.25 -12.33
CA LEU A 1 -43.51 -0.51 -11.05
C LEU A 1 -43.40 -1.55 -9.92
N LEU A 2 -42.19 -1.91 -9.46
CA LEU A 2 -41.51 -1.30 -8.31
C LEU A 2 -42.39 -1.26 -7.04
N PHE A 3 -42.18 -2.20 -6.09
CA PHE A 3 -41.73 -1.96 -4.69
C PHE A 3 -41.96 -3.19 -3.77
N LYS A 4 -40.99 -3.42 -2.83
CA LYS A 4 -40.98 -4.30 -1.62
C LYS A 4 -40.76 -5.81 -1.87
N ILE A 5 -39.71 -6.53 -1.43
CA ILE A 5 -38.89 -6.58 -0.18
C ILE A 5 -39.77 -6.58 1.09
N SER A 6 -39.78 -7.55 2.02
CA SER A 6 -39.23 -8.91 2.14
C SER A 6 -39.82 -9.54 3.44
N LEU A 7 -39.52 -10.83 3.65
CA LEU A 7 -39.57 -11.65 4.88
C LEU A 7 -40.90 -12.12 5.48
N LYS A 8 -41.08 -13.45 5.51
CA LYS A 8 -41.19 -14.17 6.78
C LYS A 8 -40.75 -15.64 6.65
N ILE A 9 -39.61 -15.94 7.26
CA ILE A 9 -39.17 -17.27 7.68
C ILE A 9 -40.01 -17.68 8.89
N SER A 10 -40.63 -18.86 8.82
CA SER A 10 -41.02 -19.74 9.94
C SER A 10 -41.58 -20.99 9.26
N LEU A 11 -41.04 -22.19 9.47
CA LEU A 11 -41.03 -22.90 10.74
C LEU A 11 -39.95 -23.98 10.69
N ASP A 12 -39.10 -24.01 11.71
CA ASP A 12 -38.73 -25.23 12.43
C ASP A 12 -37.83 -24.82 13.60
N TRP A 13 -38.46 -24.37 14.69
CA TRP A 13 -38.04 -24.71 16.06
C TRP A 13 -38.94 -24.01 17.07
N LEU A 14 -39.87 -24.77 17.66
CA LEU A 14 -40.56 -24.46 18.91
C LEU A 14 -40.10 -25.47 19.94
N SER A 15 -39.38 -24.99 20.96
CA SER A 15 -39.16 -25.55 22.31
C SER A 15 -37.90 -24.84 22.82
N GLU A 16 -37.83 -24.07 23.90
CA GLU A 16 -38.61 -24.02 25.12
C GLU A 16 -38.17 -22.74 25.90
N LYS A 17 -39.09 -22.21 26.74
CA LYS A 17 -38.85 -21.45 28.00
C LYS A 17 -38.51 -19.93 27.97
N ASN A 18 -39.60 -19.15 28.05
CA ASN A 18 -39.98 -18.19 29.10
C ASN A 18 -38.93 -17.51 30.01
N ALA A 19 -38.91 -16.17 29.99
CA ALA A 19 -39.08 -15.23 31.14
C ALA A 19 -38.89 -13.76 30.66
N THR A 20 -39.94 -12.92 30.55
CA THR A 20 -40.30 -11.77 31.45
C THR A 20 -39.14 -10.81 31.81
N ALA A 21 -39.17 -9.47 31.73
CA ALA A 21 -40.25 -8.46 31.68
C ALA A 21 -39.71 -7.01 31.38
N HIS A 22 -40.56 -6.17 30.76
CA HIS A 22 -40.83 -4.72 30.96
C HIS A 22 -39.76 -3.59 30.78
N SER A 23 -39.93 -2.76 29.73
CA SER A 23 -40.30 -1.31 29.73
C SER A 23 -39.11 -0.32 29.78
N LEU A 24 -39.03 0.88 29.19
CA LEU A 24 -39.99 1.88 28.70
C LEU A 24 -39.24 2.99 27.90
N ILE A 25 -39.80 3.45 26.76
CA ILE A 25 -39.88 4.82 26.16
C ILE A 25 -38.63 5.72 25.94
N LEU A 26 -38.43 6.16 24.68
CA LEU A 26 -38.33 7.57 24.17
C LEU A 26 -37.87 7.57 22.69
N THR A 27 -38.79 7.59 21.72
CA THR A 27 -39.15 8.73 20.84
C THR A 27 -38.01 9.38 20.04
N SER A 28 -38.06 9.25 18.71
CA SER A 28 -37.49 10.24 17.79
C SER A 28 -38.55 10.65 16.76
N SER A 29 -38.99 11.89 16.90
CA SER A 29 -39.88 12.61 16.00
C SER A 29 -39.12 13.05 14.74
N VAL A 30 -39.63 12.77 13.54
CA VAL A 30 -39.50 13.69 12.40
C VAL A 30 -40.82 13.75 11.64
N LYS A 31 -41.36 14.97 11.61
CA LYS A 31 -42.56 15.42 10.89
C LYS A 31 -42.39 15.22 9.38
N ILE A 32 -43.40 14.67 8.72
CA ILE A 32 -43.58 14.87 7.27
C ILE A 32 -44.80 15.79 7.09
N TRP A 33 -44.53 16.87 6.38
CA TRP A 33 -45.42 17.96 6.03
C TRP A 33 -46.44 17.49 4.98
N ARG A 34 -47.73 17.72 5.26
CA ARG A 34 -48.85 17.60 4.30
C ARG A 34 -48.97 18.91 3.52
N PRO A 35 -49.34 18.81 2.24
CA PRO A 35 -50.35 19.68 1.66
C PRO A 35 -51.71 18.97 1.66
N GLU A 36 -52.70 19.70 2.14
CA GLU A 36 -54.13 19.39 2.09
C GLU A 36 -54.70 19.77 0.72
N GLY A 37 -55.82 19.15 0.34
CA GLY A 37 -56.67 19.66 -0.75
C GLY A 37 -57.19 18.59 -1.70
N GLU A 38 -58.44 18.21 -1.47
CA GLU A 38 -59.49 17.80 -2.44
C GLU A 38 -59.17 16.73 -3.50
N GLY A 39 -59.88 15.60 -3.39
CA GLY A 39 -59.86 14.51 -4.38
C GLY A 39 -60.15 13.12 -3.83
N ARG A 40 -60.46 12.97 -2.53
CA ARG A 40 -60.82 11.68 -1.91
C ARG A 40 -62.32 11.39 -1.98
N ALA A 41 -62.87 11.37 -3.18
CA ALA A 41 -64.19 10.80 -3.46
C ALA A 41 -64.17 9.65 -4.49
N GLU A 42 -63.01 9.28 -5.07
CA GLU A 42 -62.99 8.28 -6.16
C GLU A 42 -62.26 6.95 -5.87
N TRP A 43 -61.65 6.76 -4.70
CA TRP A 43 -60.87 5.54 -4.44
C TRP A 43 -61.55 4.49 -3.54
N ARG A 44 -62.84 4.66 -3.20
CA ARG A 44 -63.64 3.69 -2.41
C ARG A 44 -64.70 2.92 -3.22
N ARG A 45 -64.52 2.76 -4.54
CA ARG A 45 -65.43 1.94 -5.38
C ARG A 45 -64.76 0.76 -6.11
N MET A 46 -63.51 0.41 -5.80
CA MET A 46 -62.78 -0.60 -6.58
C MET A 46 -62.63 -2.00 -5.95
N TRP A 47 -63.17 -2.27 -4.75
CA TRP A 47 -63.00 -3.58 -4.09
C TRP A 47 -64.20 -4.06 -3.28
N ASN A 48 -65.39 -4.07 -3.89
CA ASN A 48 -66.52 -4.89 -3.43
C ASN A 48 -67.50 -5.15 -4.58
N PRO A 49 -67.64 -6.39 -5.07
CA PRO A 49 -68.79 -6.75 -5.89
C PRO A 49 -69.49 -8.00 -5.36
N LEU A 50 -70.14 -7.90 -4.20
CA LEU A 50 -71.27 -8.78 -3.84
C LEU A 50 -72.20 -8.00 -2.90
N GLN A 51 -73.06 -7.16 -3.47
CA GLN A 51 -74.42 -6.95 -2.99
C GLN A 51 -75.22 -6.16 -4.03
N ASP A 52 -76.25 -6.86 -4.53
CA ASP A 52 -77.54 -6.42 -5.04
C ASP A 52 -77.68 -5.49 -6.26
N GLY A 53 -78.51 -5.97 -7.20
CA GLY A 53 -79.59 -5.17 -7.78
C GLY A 53 -79.35 -4.53 -9.14
N ASP A 54 -79.92 -5.17 -10.16
CA ASP A 54 -80.47 -4.59 -11.40
C ASP A 54 -79.55 -4.08 -12.54
N SER A 55 -79.73 -4.78 -13.68
CA SER A 55 -79.68 -4.35 -15.08
C SER A 55 -78.76 -3.19 -15.49
N VAL A 56 -77.66 -3.50 -16.20
CA VAL A 56 -77.26 -2.95 -17.53
C VAL A 56 -75.93 -3.62 -17.94
N VAL A 57 -75.85 -4.13 -19.18
CA VAL A 57 -74.64 -4.77 -19.75
C VAL A 57 -73.68 -3.69 -20.25
N ASP A 58 -72.52 -3.52 -19.60
CA ASP A 58 -71.43 -2.64 -20.04
C ASP A 58 -70.41 -3.42 -20.93
N PRO A 59 -70.20 -3.04 -22.21
CA PRO A 59 -69.29 -3.74 -23.13
C PRO A 59 -67.80 -3.63 -22.76
N GLY A 60 -67.39 -2.71 -21.87
CA GLY A 60 -65.98 -2.41 -21.59
C GLY A 60 -65.23 -3.41 -20.70
N ARG A 61 -65.95 -4.31 -20.01
CA ARG A 61 -65.32 -5.22 -19.03
C ARG A 61 -64.61 -6.39 -19.70
N ARG A 62 -65.14 -6.90 -20.81
CA ARG A 62 -64.58 -8.07 -21.53
C ARG A 62 -63.24 -7.74 -22.20
N GLN A 63 -63.10 -6.52 -22.72
CA GLN A 63 -61.87 -6.04 -23.37
C GLN A 63 -60.69 -5.92 -22.37
N ARG A 64 -60.95 -5.48 -21.14
CA ARG A 64 -59.92 -5.32 -20.10
C ARG A 64 -59.38 -6.67 -19.58
N TRP A 65 -60.23 -7.68 -19.45
CA TRP A 65 -59.81 -9.05 -19.10
C TRP A 65 -59.04 -9.73 -20.23
N LEU A 66 -59.40 -9.47 -21.49
CA LEU A 66 -58.67 -9.95 -22.68
C LEU A 66 -57.27 -9.32 -22.76
N CYS A 67 -57.13 -8.01 -22.50
CA CYS A 67 -55.84 -7.31 -22.46
C CYS A 67 -54.96 -7.75 -21.27
N ALA A 68 -55.55 -7.97 -20.09
CA ALA A 68 -54.82 -8.51 -18.94
C ALA A 68 -54.35 -9.95 -19.17
N GLY A 69 -55.19 -10.80 -19.79
CA GLY A 69 -54.83 -12.17 -20.15
C GLY A 69 -53.71 -12.24 -21.18
N THR A 70 -53.72 -11.36 -22.18
CA THR A 70 -52.64 -11.28 -23.19
C THR A 70 -51.33 -10.76 -22.60
N LEU A 71 -51.36 -9.82 -21.66
CA LEU A 71 -50.15 -9.38 -20.94
C LEU A 71 -49.56 -10.50 -20.07
N VAL A 72 -50.40 -11.24 -19.34
CA VAL A 72 -49.92 -12.37 -18.51
C VAL A 72 -49.31 -13.48 -19.38
N LEU A 73 -49.92 -13.79 -20.52
CA LEU A 73 -49.37 -14.76 -21.48
C LEU A 73 -48.07 -14.27 -22.11
N ALA A 74 -47.96 -12.97 -22.44
CA ALA A 74 -46.73 -12.40 -22.97
C ALA A 74 -45.58 -12.42 -21.94
N PHE A 75 -45.85 -12.04 -20.68
CA PHE A 75 -44.86 -12.11 -19.61
C PHE A 75 -44.45 -13.55 -19.28
N SER A 76 -45.41 -14.49 -19.30
CA SER A 76 -45.12 -15.91 -19.12
C SER A 76 -44.28 -16.45 -20.27
N GLY A 77 -44.57 -16.03 -21.51
CA GLY A 77 -43.77 -16.35 -22.68
C GLY A 77 -42.33 -15.83 -22.58
N ILE A 78 -42.14 -14.57 -22.18
CA ILE A 78 -40.81 -13.99 -21.97
C ILE A 78 -40.07 -14.69 -20.83
N PHE A 79 -40.78 -15.04 -19.74
CA PHE A 79 -40.18 -15.77 -18.62
C PHE A 79 -39.75 -17.18 -19.03
N ILE A 80 -40.57 -17.91 -19.78
CA ILE A 80 -40.24 -19.23 -20.31
C ILE A 80 -39.09 -19.13 -21.31
N ILE A 81 -39.09 -18.14 -22.19
CA ILE A 81 -37.98 -17.89 -23.13
C ILE A 81 -36.70 -17.59 -22.35
N GLY A 82 -36.75 -16.73 -21.32
CA GLY A 82 -35.61 -16.43 -20.45
C GLY A 82 -35.13 -17.64 -19.66
N PHE A 83 -36.05 -18.50 -19.20
CA PHE A 83 -35.73 -19.76 -18.52
C PHE A 83 -35.10 -20.77 -19.46
N VAL A 84 -35.62 -20.90 -20.70
CA VAL A 84 -35.07 -21.75 -21.75
C VAL A 84 -33.71 -21.24 -22.20
N PHE A 85 -33.54 -19.93 -22.40
CA PHE A 85 -32.24 -19.31 -22.65
C PHE A 85 -31.27 -19.58 -21.48
N GLY A 86 -31.69 -19.41 -20.23
CA GLY A 86 -30.87 -19.73 -19.06
C GLY A 86 -30.54 -21.23 -18.95
N TRP A 87 -31.46 -22.10 -19.35
CA TRP A 87 -31.28 -23.56 -19.35
C TRP A 87 -30.31 -24.03 -20.43
N PHE A 88 -30.35 -23.43 -21.62
CA PHE A 88 -29.43 -23.72 -22.73
C PHE A 88 -28.12 -22.91 -22.68
N ILE A 89 -28.07 -21.80 -21.93
CA ILE A 89 -26.83 -21.07 -21.55
C ILE A 89 -26.13 -21.74 -20.36
N LYS A 90 -26.69 -22.83 -19.82
CA LYS A 90 -25.88 -23.75 -19.01
C LYS A 90 -24.82 -24.32 -19.94
N SER A 91 -23.62 -23.75 -19.86
CA SER A 91 -22.39 -24.23 -20.49
C SER A 91 -22.46 -25.75 -20.49
N SER A 92 -22.26 -26.38 -21.66
CA SER A 92 -21.96 -27.80 -21.66
C SER A 92 -20.87 -27.97 -20.61
N SER A 93 -21.18 -28.69 -19.54
CA SER A 93 -20.15 -29.33 -18.77
C SER A 93 -19.67 -30.47 -19.64
N ASP A 94 -19.08 -30.15 -20.79
CA ASP A 94 -18.02 -31.00 -21.27
C ASP A 94 -17.06 -31.01 -20.10
N SER A 95 -17.03 -32.14 -19.40
CA SER A 95 -15.95 -32.47 -18.51
C SER A 95 -14.71 -32.34 -19.38
N THR A 96 -14.11 -31.15 -19.39
CA THR A 96 -12.72 -30.98 -19.78
C THR A 96 -12.03 -31.97 -18.87
N ASN A 97 -11.66 -33.12 -19.44
CA ASN A 97 -10.89 -34.12 -18.74
C ASN A 97 -9.66 -33.36 -18.29
N ILE A 98 -9.65 -32.96 -17.02
CA ILE A 98 -8.47 -32.44 -16.37
C ILE A 98 -7.58 -33.66 -16.40
N VAL A 99 -6.69 -33.72 -17.37
CA VAL A 99 -5.50 -34.52 -17.23
C VAL A 99 -4.69 -33.72 -16.22
N PRO A 100 -4.68 -34.05 -14.91
CA PRO A 100 -3.59 -33.58 -14.10
C PRO A 100 -2.35 -33.94 -14.88
N HIS A 101 -1.46 -32.99 -15.11
CA HIS A 101 -0.16 -33.27 -15.70
C HIS A 101 0.77 -33.56 -14.51
N PRO A 102 0.85 -34.81 -14.01
CA PRO A 102 1.81 -35.19 -12.98
C PRO A 102 3.20 -35.00 -13.60
N GLY A 103 3.77 -33.82 -13.40
CA GLY A 103 4.97 -33.39 -14.12
C GLY A 103 4.99 -31.90 -14.46
N MET A 104 3.85 -31.23 -14.57
CA MET A 104 3.77 -29.80 -14.95
C MET A 104 4.51 -28.90 -13.96
N LYS A 105 4.33 -29.13 -12.66
CA LYS A 105 5.11 -28.45 -11.61
C LYS A 105 6.60 -28.69 -11.78
N LYS A 106 7.01 -29.93 -12.05
CA LYS A 106 8.42 -30.29 -12.25
C LYS A 106 8.98 -29.65 -13.53
N ALA A 107 8.20 -29.62 -14.61
CA ALA A 107 8.57 -28.98 -15.87
C ALA A 107 8.73 -27.46 -15.69
N PHE A 108 7.77 -26.80 -15.02
CA PHE A 108 7.86 -25.39 -14.64
C PHE A 108 9.14 -25.09 -13.87
N LEU A 109 9.39 -25.82 -12.78
CA LEU A 109 10.56 -25.62 -11.91
C LEU A 109 11.87 -25.94 -12.62
N HIS A 110 11.89 -26.98 -13.45
CA HIS A 110 13.07 -27.35 -14.23
C HIS A 110 13.39 -26.30 -15.30
N GLU A 111 12.39 -25.60 -15.83
CA GLU A 111 12.58 -24.55 -16.83
C GLU A 111 13.18 -23.27 -16.24
N LEU A 112 12.99 -23.00 -14.94
CA LEU A 112 13.60 -21.85 -14.26
C LEU A 112 15.13 -21.99 -14.20
N LYS A 113 15.88 -21.02 -14.71
CA LYS A 113 17.36 -21.02 -14.70
C LYS A 113 17.92 -19.83 -13.94
N ALA A 114 18.83 -20.09 -13.00
CA ALA A 114 19.53 -19.05 -12.25
C ALA A 114 20.30 -18.08 -13.16
N GLU A 115 20.92 -18.57 -14.24
CA GLU A 115 21.64 -17.72 -15.21
C GLU A 115 20.72 -16.72 -15.92
N ASN A 116 19.45 -17.07 -16.15
CA ASN A 116 18.49 -16.13 -16.72
C ASN A 116 18.14 -15.04 -15.71
N ILE A 117 17.87 -15.40 -14.44
CA ILE A 117 17.60 -14.44 -13.36
C ILE A 117 18.77 -13.47 -13.22
N LYS A 118 20.01 -13.98 -13.21
CA LYS A 118 21.23 -13.17 -13.17
C LYS A 118 21.32 -12.20 -14.37
N LYS A 119 20.99 -12.66 -15.57
CA LYS A 119 20.99 -11.83 -16.78
C LYS A 119 19.90 -10.75 -16.74
N PHE A 120 18.70 -11.09 -16.28
CA PHE A 120 17.61 -10.11 -16.10
C PHE A 120 17.96 -9.06 -15.07
N LEU A 121 18.48 -9.49 -13.91
CA LEU A 121 18.95 -8.60 -12.86
C LEU A 121 19.99 -7.63 -13.42
N TYR A 122 21.04 -8.15 -14.06
CA TYR A 122 22.08 -7.33 -14.68
C TYR A 122 21.53 -6.31 -15.68
N ASN A 123 20.55 -6.71 -16.50
CA ASN A 123 19.94 -5.83 -17.49
C ASN A 123 19.09 -4.73 -16.85
N PHE A 124 18.35 -5.05 -15.79
CA PHE A 124 17.47 -4.08 -15.14
C PHE A 124 18.24 -3.07 -14.28
N THR A 125 19.40 -3.44 -13.73
CA THR A 125 20.19 -2.60 -12.81
C THR A 125 21.27 -1.76 -13.50
N ARG A 126 21.20 -1.57 -14.83
CA ARG A 126 22.22 -0.82 -15.59
C ARG A 126 22.11 0.69 -15.42
N THR A 127 20.91 1.20 -15.20
CA THR A 127 20.61 2.64 -15.17
C THR A 127 19.63 2.94 -14.05
N PRO A 128 19.64 4.14 -13.45
CA PRO A 128 18.63 4.50 -12.48
C PRO A 128 17.24 4.51 -13.10
N HIS A 129 16.25 3.96 -12.40
CA HIS A 129 14.88 3.84 -12.90
C HIS A 129 13.86 4.27 -11.83
N LEU A 130 13.99 5.52 -11.39
CA LEU A 130 13.07 6.18 -10.46
C LEU A 130 11.66 6.29 -11.07
N ALA A 131 10.62 6.16 -10.24
CA ALA A 131 9.24 6.27 -10.68
C ALA A 131 8.97 7.58 -11.45
N GLY A 132 8.15 7.49 -12.49
CA GLY A 132 7.80 8.64 -13.35
C GLY A 132 8.92 9.14 -14.28
N THR A 133 10.11 8.53 -14.27
CA THR A 133 11.21 8.91 -15.18
C THR A 133 11.14 8.19 -16.53
N GLU A 134 11.82 8.76 -17.53
CA GLU A 134 11.89 8.17 -18.88
C GLU A 134 12.56 6.78 -18.88
N HIS A 135 13.60 6.56 -18.06
CA HIS A 135 14.28 5.26 -17.96
C HIS A 135 13.36 4.19 -17.38
N ASN A 136 12.58 4.51 -16.34
CA ASN A 136 11.62 3.55 -15.79
C ASN A 136 10.49 3.23 -16.80
N PHE A 137 10.05 4.21 -17.60
CA PHE A 137 9.10 3.97 -18.69
C PHE A 137 9.68 3.10 -19.81
N LYS A 138 10.96 3.29 -20.18
CA LYS A 138 11.66 2.42 -21.13
C LYS A 138 11.73 0.99 -20.60
N LEU A 139 12.02 0.81 -19.31
CA LEU A 139 12.02 -0.51 -18.68
C LEU A 139 10.62 -1.13 -18.67
N ALA A 140 9.56 -0.36 -18.41
CA ALA A 140 8.17 -0.83 -18.52
C ALA A 140 7.84 -1.35 -19.94
N LYS A 141 8.23 -0.60 -20.98
CA LYS A 141 8.07 -1.03 -22.38
C LYS A 141 8.90 -2.28 -22.71
N GLN A 142 10.11 -2.37 -22.18
CA GLN A 142 10.96 -3.54 -22.36
C GLN A 142 10.28 -4.79 -21.77
N ILE A 143 9.83 -4.71 -20.52
CA ILE A 143 9.10 -5.80 -19.86
C ILE A 143 7.84 -6.15 -20.64
N GLN A 144 7.07 -5.15 -21.07
CA GLN A 144 5.88 -5.36 -21.91
C GLN A 144 6.19 -6.16 -23.18
N ALA A 145 7.25 -5.77 -23.91
CA ALA A 145 7.66 -6.45 -25.13
C ALA A 145 8.12 -7.89 -24.87
N GLN A 146 8.97 -8.09 -23.84
CA GLN A 146 9.48 -9.40 -23.46
C GLN A 146 8.36 -10.33 -22.99
N TRP A 147 7.39 -9.85 -22.22
CA TRP A 147 6.25 -10.66 -21.80
C TRP A 147 5.34 -11.07 -22.96
N LYS A 148 5.21 -10.23 -24.00
CA LYS A 148 4.54 -10.62 -25.26
C LYS A 148 5.33 -11.71 -25.98
N GLU A 149 6.64 -11.56 -26.06
CA GLU A 149 7.55 -12.55 -26.68
C GLU A 149 7.52 -13.89 -25.94
N PHE A 150 7.47 -13.89 -24.60
CA PHE A 150 7.31 -15.08 -23.79
C PHE A 150 5.95 -15.77 -24.03
N GLY A 151 5.00 -15.08 -24.64
CA GLY A 151 3.75 -15.65 -25.09
C GLY A 151 2.61 -15.47 -24.10
N LEU A 152 2.57 -14.41 -23.28
CA LEU A 152 1.33 -14.06 -22.57
C LEU A 152 0.19 -13.74 -23.55
N ASP A 153 -1.07 -13.93 -23.14
CA ASP A 153 -2.22 -13.70 -24.03
C ASP A 153 -2.47 -12.21 -24.29
N SER A 154 -2.27 -11.38 -23.27
CA SER A 154 -2.28 -9.92 -23.38
C SER A 154 -1.22 -9.34 -22.46
N VAL A 155 -0.64 -8.21 -22.87
CA VAL A 155 0.27 -7.42 -22.03
C VAL A 155 0.06 -5.94 -22.30
N GLU A 156 -0.42 -5.23 -21.29
CA GLU A 156 -0.89 -3.86 -21.39
C GLU A 156 -0.12 -2.96 -20.40
N LEU A 157 -0.03 -1.68 -20.75
CA LEU A 157 0.40 -0.66 -19.81
C LEU A 157 -0.86 -0.03 -19.21
N SER A 158 -0.96 -0.06 -17.89
CA SER A 158 -1.99 0.65 -17.14
C SER A 158 -1.32 1.86 -16.48
N HIS A 159 -1.85 3.06 -16.73
CA HIS A 159 -1.23 4.30 -16.29
C HIS A 159 -2.13 5.12 -15.38
N TYR A 160 -1.49 5.84 -14.46
CA TYR A 160 -2.12 6.76 -13.53
C TYR A 160 -1.29 8.04 -13.45
N ASP A 161 -1.94 9.18 -13.21
CA ASP A 161 -1.29 10.47 -13.03
C ASP A 161 -1.33 10.82 -11.53
N VAL A 162 -0.29 10.39 -10.80
CA VAL A 162 -0.18 10.41 -9.33
C VAL A 162 0.77 11.52 -8.84
N LEU A 163 0.64 11.94 -7.59
CA LEU A 163 1.56 12.88 -6.97
C LEU A 163 2.89 12.19 -6.61
N LEU A 164 3.96 12.58 -7.30
CA LEU A 164 5.34 12.19 -6.96
C LEU A 164 6.11 13.39 -6.40
N SER A 165 7.34 13.15 -5.92
CA SER A 165 8.20 14.18 -5.36
C SER A 165 9.67 14.01 -5.78
N TYR A 166 10.36 15.11 -6.08
CA TYR A 166 11.74 15.08 -6.55
C TYR A 166 12.57 16.23 -5.94
N PRO A 167 13.88 16.04 -5.74
CA PRO A 167 14.77 17.13 -5.37
C PRO A 167 14.95 18.11 -6.54
N ASN A 168 15.20 19.38 -6.23
CA ASN A 168 15.51 20.38 -7.23
C ASN A 168 16.99 20.27 -7.66
N LYS A 169 17.25 20.14 -8.97
CA LYS A 169 18.61 19.99 -9.50
C LYS A 169 19.45 21.27 -9.39
N THR A 170 18.81 22.44 -9.45
CA THR A 170 19.49 23.75 -9.40
C THR A 170 19.72 24.21 -7.96
N HIS A 171 18.82 23.83 -7.05
CA HIS A 171 18.91 24.16 -5.62
C HIS A 171 18.93 22.85 -4.82
N PRO A 172 20.10 22.25 -4.60
CA PRO A 172 20.21 20.96 -3.94
C PRO A 172 19.78 21.03 -2.48
N ASN A 173 19.32 19.91 -1.95
CA ASN A 173 19.02 19.78 -0.53
C ASN A 173 20.31 19.53 0.24
N TYR A 174 20.44 20.15 1.42
CA TYR A 174 21.53 19.86 2.37
C TYR A 174 21.19 20.38 3.77
N ILE A 175 22.01 20.01 4.74
CA ILE A 175 21.98 20.54 6.10
C ILE A 175 23.29 21.29 6.35
N SER A 176 23.21 22.38 7.10
CA SER A 176 24.36 23.15 7.53
C SER A 176 24.39 23.30 9.06
N ILE A 177 25.60 23.41 9.61
CA ILE A 177 25.80 24.05 10.91
C ILE A 177 26.18 25.51 10.63
N ILE A 178 25.54 26.44 11.33
CA ILE A 178 25.78 27.87 11.23
C ILE A 178 26.29 28.44 12.56
N ASP A 179 27.09 29.51 12.49
CA ASP A 179 27.53 30.30 13.65
C ASP A 179 26.52 31.40 14.05
N GLU A 180 26.91 32.27 14.99
CA GLU A 180 26.09 33.40 15.46
C GLU A 180 25.76 34.42 14.37
N ASP A 181 26.70 34.61 13.45
CA ASP A 181 26.59 35.55 12.33
C ASP A 181 25.88 34.89 11.12
N ARG A 182 25.39 33.65 11.29
CA ARG A 182 24.72 32.81 10.29
C ARG A 182 25.61 32.39 9.13
N ASN A 183 26.92 32.35 9.33
CA ASN A 183 27.85 31.76 8.36
C ASN A 183 27.80 30.25 8.46
N GLU A 184 27.80 29.58 7.31
CA GLU A 184 27.88 28.11 7.24
C GLU A 184 29.31 27.64 7.55
N ILE A 185 29.45 26.84 8.60
CA ILE A 185 30.75 26.28 9.04
C ILE A 185 30.94 24.81 8.64
N PHE A 186 29.85 24.12 8.36
CA PHE A 186 29.83 22.75 7.89
C PHE A 186 28.57 22.54 7.05
N ASN A 187 28.72 21.87 5.91
CA ASN A 187 27.63 21.47 5.02
C ASN A 187 27.70 19.96 4.78
N THR A 188 26.55 19.31 4.81
CA THR A 188 26.45 17.88 4.49
C THR A 188 26.70 17.60 3.01
N SER A 189 27.01 16.35 2.70
CA SER A 189 27.21 15.88 1.34
C SER A 189 25.95 16.11 0.48
N LEU A 190 26.13 16.59 -0.75
CA LEU A 190 25.03 16.81 -1.70
C LEU A 190 24.59 15.52 -2.41
N SER A 191 25.49 14.54 -2.49
CA SER A 191 25.26 13.25 -3.13
C SER A 191 26.20 12.19 -2.56
N GLU A 192 25.84 10.93 -2.77
CA GLU A 192 26.74 9.81 -2.53
C GLU A 192 27.86 9.77 -3.59
N LEU A 193 28.98 9.15 -3.22
CA LEU A 193 30.00 8.81 -4.21
C LEU A 193 29.45 7.75 -5.17
N PRO A 194 29.63 7.91 -6.50
CA PRO A 194 29.24 6.89 -7.45
C PRO A 194 29.91 5.55 -7.12
N PRO A 195 29.18 4.42 -7.17
CA PRO A 195 29.78 3.11 -6.98
C PRO A 195 30.71 2.77 -8.15
N PRO A 196 31.72 1.89 -7.95
CA PRO A 196 32.64 1.53 -9.02
C PRO A 196 31.94 0.96 -10.26
N GLY A 197 32.33 1.43 -11.44
CA GLY A 197 31.73 1.07 -12.73
C GLY A 197 30.50 1.90 -13.12
N TYR A 198 30.07 2.83 -12.26
CA TYR A 198 28.93 3.71 -12.48
C TYR A 198 29.31 5.20 -12.48
N GLU A 199 30.61 5.51 -12.60
CA GLU A 199 31.17 6.87 -12.50
C GLU A 199 30.60 7.83 -13.56
N ASN A 200 30.24 7.30 -14.73
CA ASN A 200 29.72 8.08 -15.85
C ASN A 200 28.19 8.22 -15.86
N ILE A 201 27.48 7.78 -14.83
CA ILE A 201 26.02 7.87 -14.76
C ILE A 201 25.61 9.15 -14.03
N SER A 202 25.07 10.12 -14.78
CA SER A 202 24.69 11.45 -14.27
C SER A 202 23.29 11.54 -13.69
N ASP A 203 22.43 10.55 -13.94
CA ASP A 203 20.99 10.61 -13.62
C ASP A 203 20.64 10.05 -12.23
N VAL A 204 21.64 9.83 -11.37
CA VAL A 204 21.42 9.40 -9.99
C VAL A 204 20.78 10.54 -9.20
N VAL A 205 19.56 10.31 -8.70
CA VAL A 205 18.86 11.28 -7.85
C VAL A 205 19.63 11.47 -6.54
N PRO A 206 19.93 12.70 -6.08
CA PRO A 206 20.60 12.91 -4.81
C PRO A 206 19.73 12.41 -3.64
N PRO A 207 20.31 12.13 -2.46
CA PRO A 207 19.53 11.72 -1.30
C PRO A 207 18.46 12.75 -0.93
N PHE A 208 17.25 12.28 -0.67
CA PHE A 208 16.15 13.12 -0.22
C PHE A 208 15.07 12.26 0.44
N SER A 209 14.22 12.90 1.24
CA SER A 209 12.99 12.31 1.74
C SER A 209 11.83 12.76 0.85
N ALA A 210 11.27 11.84 0.08
CA ALA A 210 10.19 12.18 -0.84
C ALA A 210 8.95 12.68 -0.07
N PHE A 211 8.30 13.69 -0.64
CA PHE A 211 7.18 14.44 -0.05
C PHE A 211 7.54 15.35 1.13
N SER A 212 8.83 15.52 1.47
CA SER A 212 9.24 16.58 2.38
C SER A 212 8.80 17.95 1.84
N PRO A 213 8.14 18.80 2.63
CA PRO A 213 7.83 20.16 2.22
C PRO A 213 9.13 20.97 2.09
N GLN A 214 9.04 22.04 1.30
CA GLN A 214 10.11 23.03 1.20
C GLN A 214 10.27 23.79 2.51
N GLY A 215 11.49 24.21 2.80
CA GLY A 215 11.74 25.09 3.93
C GLY A 215 13.20 25.17 4.32
N THR A 216 13.53 26.25 5.01
CA THR A 216 14.87 26.53 5.53
C THR A 216 14.91 26.71 7.05
N PRO A 217 14.32 25.80 7.86
CA PRO A 217 14.24 25.98 9.30
C PRO A 217 15.62 25.94 9.93
N GLU A 218 15.86 26.87 10.86
CA GLU A 218 17.09 26.98 11.66
C GLU A 218 16.76 26.78 13.12
N GLY A 219 17.45 25.90 13.84
CA GLY A 219 17.23 25.71 15.26
C GLY A 219 18.27 24.83 15.93
N ASP A 220 18.13 24.71 17.25
CA ASP A 220 19.01 23.87 18.04
C ASP A 220 18.65 22.41 17.77
N LEU A 221 19.69 21.57 17.72
CA LEU A 221 19.57 20.15 17.41
C LEU A 221 19.15 19.36 18.65
N LEU A 222 18.28 18.36 18.48
CA LEU A 222 17.87 17.39 19.49
C LEU A 222 17.99 15.97 18.95
N TYR A 223 18.71 15.10 19.66
CA TYR A 223 18.78 13.69 19.32
C TYR A 223 17.58 12.94 19.92
N VAL A 224 16.81 12.24 19.08
CA VAL A 224 15.54 11.62 19.48
C VAL A 224 15.51 10.10 19.25
N ASN A 225 16.67 9.45 19.30
CA ASN A 225 16.80 8.01 19.12
C ASN A 225 16.16 7.56 17.79
N TYR A 226 15.21 6.61 17.82
CA TYR A 226 14.50 6.13 16.63
C TYR A 226 13.23 6.94 16.32
N ALA A 227 12.95 8.04 17.03
CA ALA A 227 11.73 8.85 16.88
C ALA A 227 10.43 8.05 17.01
N ARG A 228 10.43 7.03 17.88
CA ARG A 228 9.21 6.30 18.25
C ARG A 228 8.39 7.12 19.23
N ILE A 229 7.12 6.78 19.41
CA ILE A 229 6.26 7.54 20.32
C ILE A 229 6.78 7.47 21.76
N GLU A 230 7.35 6.34 22.16
CA GLU A 230 8.01 6.16 23.46
C GLU A 230 9.29 6.99 23.62
N ASP A 231 10.00 7.28 22.53
CA ASP A 231 11.21 8.11 22.58
C ASP A 231 10.82 9.57 22.89
N PHE A 232 9.75 10.07 22.26
CA PHE A 232 9.21 11.41 22.56
C PHE A 232 8.58 11.50 23.96
N PHE A 233 7.85 10.48 24.41
CA PHE A 233 7.36 10.45 25.79
C PHE A 233 8.49 10.45 26.81
N LYS A 234 9.59 9.76 26.53
CA LYS A 234 10.77 9.79 27.41
C LYS A 234 11.39 11.19 27.49
N LEU A 235 11.54 11.88 26.35
CA LEU A 235 12.05 13.25 26.31
C LEU A 235 11.19 14.20 27.14
N GLU A 236 9.88 14.18 26.91
CA GLU A 236 8.95 15.10 27.56
C GLU A 236 8.77 14.78 29.06
N ARG A 237 8.51 13.51 29.40
CA ARG A 237 8.07 13.11 30.74
C ARG A 237 9.23 12.86 31.69
N ASP A 238 10.28 12.17 31.23
CA ASP A 238 11.40 11.78 32.08
C ASP A 238 12.51 12.84 32.05
N MET A 239 12.88 13.29 30.85
CA MET A 239 14.03 14.17 30.65
C MET A 239 13.67 15.67 30.71
N LYS A 240 12.38 15.99 30.70
CA LYS A 240 11.84 17.38 30.70
C LYS A 240 12.38 18.22 29.53
N ILE A 241 12.59 17.59 28.37
CA ILE A 241 13.06 18.22 27.14
C ILE A 241 11.87 18.48 26.22
N ASN A 242 11.76 19.71 25.73
CA ASN A 242 10.73 20.13 24.78
C ASN A 242 11.28 20.18 23.34
N CYS A 243 10.66 19.46 22.43
CA CYS A 243 11.02 19.44 21.00
C CYS A 243 10.45 20.63 20.20
N SER A 244 9.56 21.43 20.81
CA SER A 244 8.90 22.57 20.16
C SER A 244 9.91 23.56 19.59
N GLY A 245 9.81 23.80 18.27
CA GLY A 245 10.66 24.74 17.54
C GLY A 245 12.12 24.31 17.39
N LYS A 246 12.44 23.03 17.62
CA LYS A 246 13.78 22.44 17.46
C LYS A 246 13.87 21.60 16.19
N ILE A 247 15.09 21.38 15.73
CA ILE A 247 15.38 20.40 14.68
C ILE A 247 15.72 19.09 15.39
N VAL A 248 15.05 18.01 15.02
CA VAL A 248 15.32 16.70 15.62
C VAL A 248 16.16 15.87 14.66
N ILE A 249 17.13 15.13 15.18
CA ILE A 249 17.89 14.11 14.46
C ILE A 249 17.56 12.73 15.03
N ALA A 250 17.16 11.82 14.14
CA ALA A 250 16.72 10.47 14.47
C ALA A 250 17.42 9.44 13.60
N ARG A 251 17.75 8.29 14.18
CA ARG A 251 18.23 7.14 13.41
C ARG A 251 17.09 6.41 12.71
N TYR A 252 17.36 5.87 11.53
CA TYR A 252 16.49 4.92 10.85
C TYR A 252 16.32 3.61 11.66
N GLY A 253 15.30 2.81 11.32
CA GLY A 253 14.98 1.54 11.97
C GLY A 253 13.83 1.58 12.97
N LYS A 254 13.40 0.39 13.44
CA LYS A 254 12.31 0.11 14.41
C LYS A 254 10.88 0.46 13.99
N VAL A 255 10.66 1.66 13.44
CA VAL A 255 9.36 2.12 12.92
C VAL A 255 9.54 2.73 11.54
N PHE A 256 8.49 2.68 10.73
CA PHE A 256 8.50 3.29 9.40
C PHE A 256 8.81 4.80 9.49
N ARG A 257 9.56 5.30 8.51
CA ARG A 257 10.09 6.67 8.51
C ARG A 257 9.01 7.75 8.49
N GLY A 258 7.87 7.51 7.85
CA GLY A 258 6.71 8.42 7.92
C GLY A 258 6.15 8.54 9.34
N ASN A 259 6.20 7.49 10.17
CA ASN A 259 5.80 7.58 11.58
C ASN A 259 6.79 8.41 12.40
N LYS A 260 8.10 8.32 12.12
CA LYS A 260 9.13 9.17 12.77
C LYS A 260 8.80 10.65 12.58
N VAL A 261 8.50 11.02 11.34
CA VAL A 261 8.17 12.40 10.96
C VAL A 261 6.84 12.84 11.60
N LYS A 262 5.80 12.01 11.53
CA LYS A 262 4.52 12.28 12.22
C LYS A 262 4.70 12.51 13.71
N ASN A 263 5.48 11.65 14.39
CA ASN A 263 5.73 11.78 15.82
C ASN A 263 6.51 13.08 16.13
N ALA A 264 7.49 13.43 15.31
CA ALA A 264 8.24 14.69 15.45
C ALA A 264 7.34 15.92 15.27
N GLN A 265 6.42 15.90 14.30
CA GLN A 265 5.42 16.96 14.11
C GLN A 265 4.53 17.12 15.35
N LEU A 266 4.03 16.00 15.89
CA LEU A 266 3.21 16.01 17.11
C LEU A 266 3.97 16.52 18.33
N ALA A 267 5.30 16.30 18.39
CA ALA A 267 6.16 16.84 19.43
C ALA A 267 6.56 18.32 19.20
N GLY A 268 6.09 18.96 18.13
CA GLY A 268 6.36 20.37 17.82
C GLY A 268 7.71 20.64 17.16
N ALA A 269 8.42 19.61 16.69
CA ALA A 269 9.64 19.79 15.92
C ALA A 269 9.36 20.60 14.65
N LYS A 270 10.34 21.38 14.18
CA LYS A 270 10.22 22.18 12.95
C LYS A 270 11.05 21.68 11.77
N GLY A 271 11.76 20.58 11.96
CA GLY A 271 12.55 19.90 10.93
C GLY A 271 13.08 18.57 11.47
N VAL A 272 13.27 17.60 10.57
CA VAL A 272 13.72 16.24 10.90
C VAL A 272 14.92 15.87 10.05
N ILE A 273 15.96 15.36 10.71
CA ILE A 273 17.14 14.77 10.08
C ILE A 273 17.10 13.28 10.34
N LEU A 274 17.18 12.46 9.28
CA LEU A 274 17.22 11.00 9.39
C LEU A 274 18.60 10.49 9.01
N TYR A 275 19.15 9.52 9.73
CA TYR A 275 20.44 8.92 9.36
C TYR A 275 20.50 7.43 9.68
N SER A 276 21.36 6.70 8.96
CA SER A 276 21.54 5.26 9.13
C SER A 276 22.69 4.98 10.11
N ASP A 277 22.37 4.81 11.40
CA ASP A 277 23.39 4.59 12.43
C ASP A 277 24.14 3.25 12.23
N PRO A 278 25.48 3.20 12.36
CA PRO A 278 26.24 1.97 12.22
C PRO A 278 25.82 0.84 13.17
N ALA A 279 25.25 1.14 14.34
CA ALA A 279 24.73 0.09 15.23
C ALA A 279 23.59 -0.73 14.59
N ASP A 280 22.89 -0.16 13.61
CA ASP A 280 21.73 -0.77 12.96
C ASP A 280 22.04 -1.26 11.54
N TYR A 281 23.04 -0.66 10.87
CA TYR A 281 23.28 -0.84 9.43
C TYR A 281 24.70 -1.28 9.05
N VAL A 282 25.57 -1.55 10.03
CA VAL A 282 26.94 -2.01 9.80
C VAL A 282 27.23 -3.25 10.63
N VAL A 283 27.57 -4.35 9.95
CA VAL A 283 27.94 -5.62 10.59
C VAL A 283 29.42 -5.59 10.99
N PRO A 284 29.76 -5.85 12.26
CA PRO A 284 31.15 -5.87 12.71
C PRO A 284 32.02 -6.85 11.92
N GLY A 285 33.21 -6.40 11.52
CA GLY A 285 34.18 -7.23 10.79
C GLY A 285 33.96 -7.32 9.28
N VAL A 286 32.86 -6.76 8.76
CA VAL A 286 32.59 -6.67 7.31
C VAL A 286 33.01 -5.29 6.80
N LYS A 287 33.69 -5.26 5.64
CA LYS A 287 34.07 -3.99 5.00
C LYS A 287 32.86 -3.30 4.38
N SER A 288 32.89 -1.97 4.31
CA SER A 288 31.91 -1.21 3.56
C SER A 288 32.06 -1.46 2.05
N TYR A 289 30.96 -1.29 1.32
CA TYR A 289 30.98 -1.26 -0.13
C TYR A 289 32.00 -0.22 -0.63
N PRO A 290 32.85 -0.52 -1.64
CA PRO A 290 32.78 -1.67 -2.56
C PRO A 290 33.52 -2.94 -2.12
N ASP A 291 34.37 -2.88 -1.09
CA ASP A 291 35.21 -4.01 -0.68
C ASP A 291 34.47 -5.03 0.22
N GLY A 292 33.24 -4.71 0.60
CA GLY A 292 32.30 -5.60 1.27
C GLY A 292 30.87 -5.13 1.04
N TRP A 293 29.94 -5.55 1.90
CA TRP A 293 28.50 -5.28 1.72
C TRP A 293 27.92 -4.37 2.80
N ASN A 294 28.74 -3.87 3.73
CA ASN A 294 28.28 -2.88 4.70
C ASN A 294 28.01 -1.52 4.05
N LEU A 295 27.11 -0.77 4.67
CA LEU A 295 26.83 0.61 4.31
C LEU A 295 28.12 1.46 4.42
N PRO A 296 28.56 2.17 3.37
CA PRO A 296 29.62 3.17 3.46
C PRO A 296 29.14 4.42 4.21
N GLY A 297 30.06 5.19 4.80
CA GLY A 297 29.70 6.33 5.67
C GLY A 297 29.02 7.50 4.99
N GLY A 298 29.30 7.71 3.71
CA GLY A 298 28.54 8.63 2.86
C GLY A 298 27.24 8.03 2.28
N GLY A 299 26.96 6.74 2.49
CA GLY A 299 25.75 6.08 1.99
C GLY A 299 24.48 6.57 2.68
N VAL A 300 23.45 6.91 1.92
CA VAL A 300 22.23 7.55 2.43
C VAL A 300 20.98 6.79 2.02
N GLN A 301 20.18 6.39 3.01
CA GLN A 301 18.88 5.77 2.76
C GLN A 301 17.84 6.84 2.33
N ARG A 302 17.44 6.78 1.06
CA ARG A 302 16.26 7.47 0.52
C ARG A 302 14.97 6.80 1.01
N GLY A 303 13.85 7.47 0.81
CA GLY A 303 12.54 6.93 1.13
C GLY A 303 11.46 8.00 1.18
N ASN A 304 10.21 7.59 0.93
CA ASN A 304 9.06 8.46 1.15
C ASN A 304 8.76 8.62 2.65
N VAL A 305 8.28 9.79 3.04
CA VAL A 305 7.87 10.11 4.42
C VAL A 305 6.37 10.37 4.53
N LEU A 306 5.58 9.82 3.61
CA LEU A 306 4.12 9.90 3.68
C LEU A 306 3.58 9.13 4.88
N ASN A 307 2.38 9.50 5.32
CA ASN A 307 1.59 8.72 6.27
C ASN A 307 0.20 8.42 5.70
N LEU A 308 0.17 7.58 4.67
CA LEU A 308 -1.05 7.28 3.89
C LEU A 308 -2.06 6.38 4.62
N ASN A 309 -1.61 5.54 5.55
CA ASN A 309 -2.42 4.47 6.14
C ASN A 309 -3.17 3.61 5.08
N GLY A 310 -2.54 3.40 3.91
CA GLY A 310 -3.08 2.60 2.81
C GLY A 310 -3.94 3.36 1.79
N ALA A 311 -3.97 4.69 1.81
CA ALA A 311 -4.86 5.51 0.98
C ALA A 311 -4.47 5.66 -0.51
N GLY A 312 -3.33 5.11 -0.97
CA GLY A 312 -2.89 5.30 -2.36
C GLY A 312 -2.34 6.70 -2.63
N ASP A 313 -2.56 7.25 -3.82
CA ASP A 313 -2.16 8.60 -4.18
C ASP A 313 -2.74 9.65 -3.20
N PRO A 314 -1.90 10.52 -2.59
CA PRO A 314 -2.37 11.56 -1.66
C PRO A 314 -3.52 12.45 -2.19
N LEU A 315 -3.69 12.55 -3.51
CA LEU A 315 -4.68 13.41 -4.14
C LEU A 315 -5.97 12.70 -4.57
N THR A 316 -6.00 11.36 -4.59
CA THR A 316 -7.17 10.59 -5.04
C THR A 316 -7.50 9.42 -4.10
N PRO A 317 -7.65 9.65 -2.79
CA PRO A 317 -7.86 8.56 -1.85
C PRO A 317 -9.19 7.83 -2.11
N GLY A 318 -9.10 6.52 -2.38
CA GLY A 318 -10.26 5.64 -2.56
C GLY A 318 -10.79 5.54 -3.99
N TYR A 319 -10.14 6.17 -4.97
CA TYR A 319 -10.50 6.06 -6.39
C TYR A 319 -9.30 6.30 -7.31
N PRO A 320 -9.22 5.60 -8.45
CA PRO A 320 -8.01 5.61 -9.25
C PRO A 320 -7.67 6.99 -9.83
N ALA A 321 -6.39 7.36 -9.78
CA ALA A 321 -5.78 8.57 -10.33
C ALA A 321 -5.71 8.58 -11.88
N ASN A 322 -6.83 8.28 -12.54
CA ASN A 322 -6.96 8.35 -13.99
C ASN A 322 -7.03 9.80 -14.51
N GLU A 323 -7.14 9.96 -15.82
CA GLU A 323 -7.06 11.27 -16.50
C GLU A 323 -8.21 12.23 -16.14
N TYR A 324 -9.37 11.70 -15.72
CA TYR A 324 -10.55 12.48 -15.36
C TYR A 324 -10.84 12.49 -13.85
N ALA A 325 -9.95 11.91 -13.05
CA ALA A 325 -10.06 11.89 -11.60
C ALA A 325 -10.04 13.31 -11.02
N TYR A 326 -10.98 13.58 -10.11
CA TYR A 326 -10.89 14.76 -9.26
C TYR A 326 -9.66 14.64 -8.36
N ARG A 327 -8.85 15.68 -8.25
CA ARG A 327 -7.66 15.69 -7.40
C ARG A 327 -7.84 16.70 -6.30
N HIS A 328 -7.59 16.29 -5.07
CA HIS A 328 -7.53 17.22 -3.95
C HIS A 328 -6.43 18.27 -4.18
N GLU A 329 -6.61 19.45 -3.60
CA GLU A 329 -5.54 20.44 -3.55
C GLU A 329 -4.41 19.94 -2.66
N LEU A 330 -3.17 20.37 -2.92
CA LEU A 330 -2.00 19.93 -2.14
C LEU A 330 -2.13 20.23 -0.63
N THR A 331 -2.89 21.25 -0.25
CA THR A 331 -3.16 21.61 1.15
C THR A 331 -4.10 20.63 1.86
N GLU A 332 -4.89 19.87 1.10
CA GLU A 332 -5.85 18.88 1.58
C GLU A 332 -5.34 17.44 1.41
N ALA A 333 -4.20 17.27 0.73
CA ALA A 333 -3.62 15.98 0.42
C ALA A 333 -3.32 15.16 1.68
N LEU A 334 -3.72 13.89 1.65
CA LEU A 334 -3.60 13.01 2.81
C LEU A 334 -2.15 12.61 3.08
N GLY A 335 -1.77 12.63 4.36
CA GLY A 335 -0.51 12.04 4.82
C GLY A 335 0.76 12.80 4.43
N LEU A 336 0.67 14.00 3.83
CA LEU A 336 1.84 14.84 3.59
C LEU A 336 2.44 15.36 4.91
N PRO A 337 3.77 15.34 5.09
CA PRO A 337 4.40 15.95 6.24
C PRO A 337 4.36 17.48 6.17
N SER A 338 4.24 18.14 7.33
CA SER A 338 4.15 19.60 7.43
C SER A 338 5.47 20.27 7.84
N ILE A 339 6.54 19.49 8.02
CA ILE A 339 7.87 19.99 8.40
C ILE A 339 8.95 19.39 7.48
N PRO A 340 10.03 20.13 7.14
CA PRO A 340 11.07 19.62 6.27
C PRO A 340 11.82 18.42 6.85
N VAL A 341 12.15 17.46 5.99
CA VAL A 341 12.82 16.20 6.33
C VAL A 341 13.96 15.94 5.36
N HIS A 342 15.12 15.52 5.87
CA HIS A 342 16.25 15.17 5.02
C HIS A 342 17.05 13.99 5.57
N PRO A 343 17.43 13.00 4.74
CA PRO A 343 18.29 11.93 5.14
C PRO A 343 19.78 12.28 4.92
N ILE A 344 20.66 11.78 5.78
CA ILE A 344 22.11 11.96 5.68
C ILE A 344 22.86 10.65 5.94
N GLY A 345 24.12 10.60 5.49
CA GLY A 345 25.06 9.52 5.80
C GLY A 345 25.53 9.59 7.25
N TYR A 346 26.09 8.49 7.75
CA TYR A 346 26.55 8.45 9.13
C TYR A 346 27.86 9.21 9.38
N ASP A 347 28.66 9.47 8.35
CA ASP A 347 29.82 10.37 8.44
C ASP A 347 29.38 11.83 8.70
N ASP A 348 28.33 12.27 8.01
CA ASP A 348 27.73 13.60 8.23
C ASP A 348 26.98 13.67 9.55
N ALA A 349 26.26 12.59 9.94
CA ALA A 349 25.59 12.51 11.23
C ALA A 349 26.58 12.60 12.39
N LYS A 350 27.78 11.99 12.26
CA LYS A 350 28.84 12.12 13.24
C LYS A 350 29.20 13.59 13.48
N LYS A 351 29.33 14.39 12.43
CA LYS A 351 29.63 15.83 12.55
C LYS A 351 28.55 16.61 13.28
N LEU A 352 27.29 16.28 13.06
CA LEU A 352 26.17 16.88 13.79
C LEU A 352 26.08 16.41 15.25
N LEU A 353 26.52 15.20 15.57
CA LEU A 353 26.39 14.60 16.91
C LEU A 353 27.63 14.79 17.80
N GLU A 354 28.80 15.11 17.23
CA GLU A 354 30.10 15.15 17.92
C GLU A 354 30.14 16.18 19.06
N HIS A 355 29.52 17.35 18.86
CA HIS A 355 29.56 18.46 19.82
C HIS A 355 28.21 18.72 20.51
N MET A 356 27.28 17.77 20.42
CA MET A 356 25.96 17.87 21.07
C MET A 356 26.09 18.11 22.57
N GLY A 357 25.37 19.13 23.06
CA GLY A 357 25.25 19.44 24.47
C GLY A 357 24.07 18.75 25.13
N GLY A 358 23.65 19.25 26.28
CA GLY A 358 22.53 18.68 27.04
C GLY A 358 22.89 17.41 27.82
N PRO A 359 21.89 16.70 28.37
CA PRO A 359 22.12 15.54 29.21
C PRO A 359 22.62 14.34 28.40
N ALA A 360 23.34 13.46 29.09
CA ALA A 360 23.77 12.17 28.54
C ALA A 360 22.54 11.34 28.10
N PRO A 361 22.68 10.54 27.04
CA PRO A 361 21.59 9.68 26.57
C PRO A 361 21.36 8.51 27.54
N PRO A 362 20.14 7.95 27.60
CA PRO A 362 19.92 6.60 28.10
C PRO A 362 20.84 5.60 27.37
N ASP A 363 21.32 4.55 28.04
CA ASP A 363 22.25 3.61 27.41
C ASP A 363 21.69 2.93 26.15
N SER A 364 20.37 2.67 26.11
CA SER A 364 19.69 2.11 24.95
C SER A 364 19.61 3.05 23.74
N TRP A 365 19.97 4.32 23.91
CA TRP A 365 19.96 5.34 22.86
C TRP A 365 21.35 5.52 22.22
N LYS A 366 22.41 4.95 22.79
CA LYS A 366 23.73 4.98 22.16
C LYS A 366 23.74 4.11 20.92
N GLY A 367 24.25 4.67 19.82
CA GLY A 367 24.48 3.96 18.56
C GLY A 367 25.94 3.51 18.39
N GLY A 368 26.35 3.29 17.15
CA GLY A 368 27.65 2.77 16.76
C GLY A 368 28.68 3.83 16.36
N LEU A 369 28.32 5.13 16.40
CA LEU A 369 29.26 6.22 16.16
C LEU A 369 30.12 6.49 17.39
N ASN A 370 31.37 6.89 17.16
CA ASN A 370 32.26 7.35 18.23
C ASN A 370 31.94 8.81 18.62
N VAL A 371 30.76 9.03 19.22
CA VAL A 371 30.27 10.32 19.73
C VAL A 371 29.53 10.11 21.07
N PRO A 372 29.35 11.15 21.89
CA PRO A 372 28.68 11.02 23.20
C PRO A 372 27.18 10.68 23.13
N TYR A 373 26.53 10.96 22.00
CA TYR A 373 25.08 10.87 21.81
C TYR A 373 24.26 11.72 22.79
N ASN A 374 24.83 12.83 23.27
CA ASN A 374 24.09 13.75 24.13
C ASN A 374 22.80 14.21 23.45
N VAL A 375 21.75 14.39 24.24
CA VAL A 375 20.39 14.57 23.73
C VAL A 375 20.13 15.98 23.20
N GLY A 376 20.90 16.97 23.62
CA GLY A 376 20.65 18.39 23.37
C GLY A 376 19.71 19.01 24.42
N PRO A 377 19.20 20.23 24.20
CA PRO A 377 19.23 20.98 22.94
C PRO A 377 20.58 21.66 22.66
N GLY A 378 20.92 21.71 21.37
CA GLY A 378 22.06 22.47 20.87
C GLY A 378 23.41 21.84 21.18
N PHE A 379 24.47 22.60 20.91
CA PHE A 379 25.85 22.16 21.11
C PHE A 379 26.42 22.65 22.46
N ALA A 380 27.55 22.08 22.89
CA ALA A 380 28.21 22.44 24.14
C ALA A 380 29.54 23.20 23.95
N GLY A 381 30.01 23.84 25.02
CA GLY A 381 31.31 24.51 25.06
C GLY A 381 31.42 25.65 24.03
N ASN A 382 32.53 25.67 23.29
CA ASN A 382 32.81 26.70 22.28
C ASN A 382 31.80 26.70 21.12
N PHE A 383 30.99 25.64 20.99
CA PHE A 383 30.00 25.46 19.93
C PHE A 383 28.59 25.89 20.38
N SER A 384 28.39 26.29 21.64
CA SER A 384 27.07 26.57 22.25
C SER A 384 26.17 27.57 21.52
N LYS A 385 26.78 28.41 20.68
CA LYS A 385 26.10 29.44 19.90
C LYS A 385 25.77 29.00 18.47
N GLN A 386 26.25 27.82 18.06
CA GLN A 386 25.98 27.25 16.74
C GLN A 386 24.58 26.64 16.67
N ARG A 387 24.04 26.59 15.45
CA ARG A 387 22.71 26.07 15.18
C ARG A 387 22.71 25.23 13.92
N VAL A 388 21.70 24.39 13.76
CA VAL A 388 21.53 23.60 12.54
C VAL A 388 20.50 24.28 11.66
N LYS A 389 20.72 24.24 10.34
CA LYS A 389 19.79 24.75 9.34
C LYS A 389 19.59 23.73 8.23
N LEU A 390 18.34 23.39 7.95
CA LEU A 390 17.98 22.58 6.79
C LEU A 390 17.81 23.50 5.59
N HIS A 391 18.11 23.00 4.39
CA HIS A 391 17.85 23.66 3.12
C HIS A 391 17.11 22.69 2.21
N ILE A 392 15.78 22.71 2.22
CA ILE A 392 14.95 21.75 1.47
C ILE A 392 14.20 22.45 0.36
N HIS A 393 14.49 22.02 -0.87
CA HIS A 393 13.98 22.57 -2.12
C HIS A 393 13.32 21.49 -2.99
N SER A 394 13.05 20.31 -2.43
CA SER A 394 12.24 19.28 -3.09
C SER A 394 10.86 19.83 -3.48
N TYR A 395 10.28 19.30 -4.54
CA TYR A 395 8.95 19.70 -5.01
C TYR A 395 8.11 18.46 -5.28
N SER A 396 6.80 18.63 -5.22
CA SER A 396 5.84 17.60 -5.60
C SER A 396 5.23 17.93 -6.96
N LYS A 397 4.96 16.91 -7.77
CA LYS A 397 4.43 17.06 -9.12
C LYS A 397 3.59 15.85 -9.50
N VAL A 398 2.40 16.11 -10.04
CA VAL A 398 1.59 15.07 -10.69
C VAL A 398 2.34 14.52 -11.90
N THR A 399 2.62 13.23 -11.88
CA THR A 399 3.50 12.56 -12.84
C THR A 399 2.89 11.23 -13.24
N ARG A 400 2.97 10.92 -14.54
CA ARG A 400 2.45 9.66 -15.07
C ARG A 400 3.33 8.49 -14.67
N ILE A 401 2.71 7.45 -14.14
CA ILE A 401 3.32 6.16 -13.81
C ILE A 401 2.73 5.05 -14.69
N TYR A 402 3.46 3.95 -14.88
CA TYR A 402 3.06 2.86 -15.77
C TYR A 402 3.27 1.50 -15.14
N ASN A 403 2.16 0.84 -14.80
CA ASN A 403 2.14 -0.58 -14.48
C ASN A 403 2.20 -1.41 -15.77
N VAL A 404 2.84 -2.58 -15.73
CA VAL A 404 2.75 -3.58 -16.80
C VAL A 404 1.90 -4.74 -16.32
N ILE A 405 0.78 -5.01 -16.99
CA ILE A 405 -0.16 -6.07 -16.64
C ILE A 405 -0.16 -7.12 -17.74
N GLY A 406 0.36 -8.31 -17.42
CA GLY A 406 0.39 -9.48 -18.29
C GLY A 406 -0.66 -10.51 -17.89
N THR A 407 -1.38 -11.08 -18.86
CA THR A 407 -2.43 -12.07 -18.60
C THR A 407 -2.10 -13.42 -19.24
N LEU A 408 -2.18 -14.49 -18.45
CA LEU A 408 -2.27 -15.87 -18.93
C LEU A 408 -3.66 -16.41 -18.58
N LYS A 409 -4.55 -16.46 -19.57
CA LYS A 409 -5.95 -16.81 -19.40
C LYS A 409 -6.13 -18.26 -18.97
N GLY A 410 -6.98 -18.47 -17.97
CA GLY A 410 -7.37 -19.79 -17.46
C GLY A 410 -8.22 -20.56 -18.46
N ALA A 411 -8.04 -21.88 -18.51
CA ALA A 411 -8.80 -22.77 -19.39
C ALA A 411 -10.20 -23.12 -18.87
N ILE A 412 -10.41 -23.14 -17.55
CA ILE A 412 -11.66 -23.59 -16.93
C ILE A 412 -12.35 -22.46 -16.18
N GLU A 413 -11.60 -21.72 -15.36
CA GLU A 413 -12.08 -20.61 -14.54
C GLU A 413 -11.37 -19.31 -14.96
N PRO A 414 -11.61 -18.79 -16.18
CA PRO A 414 -10.92 -17.60 -16.68
C PRO A 414 -11.27 -16.32 -15.88
N ASP A 415 -12.34 -16.36 -15.09
CA ASP A 415 -12.84 -15.31 -14.20
C ASP A 415 -12.33 -15.47 -12.75
N ARG A 416 -11.28 -16.26 -12.52
CA ARG A 416 -10.58 -16.34 -11.23
C ARG A 416 -9.12 -15.96 -11.41
N TYR A 417 -8.61 -15.07 -10.55
CA TYR A 417 -7.31 -14.43 -10.72
C TYR A 417 -6.34 -14.84 -9.62
N VAL A 418 -5.22 -15.44 -10.01
CA VAL A 418 -4.01 -15.54 -9.17
C VAL A 418 -3.05 -14.46 -9.66
N ILE A 419 -2.65 -13.56 -8.78
CA ILE A 419 -1.83 -12.41 -9.14
C ILE A 419 -0.42 -12.62 -8.61
N LEU A 420 0.60 -12.54 -9.47
CA LEU A 420 2.01 -12.45 -9.10
C LEU A 420 2.50 -11.05 -9.43
N GLY A 421 2.78 -10.24 -8.42
CA GLY A 421 3.13 -8.83 -8.58
C GLY A 421 4.40 -8.46 -7.84
N GLY A 422 5.18 -7.56 -8.43
CA GLY A 422 6.35 -6.93 -7.80
C GLY A 422 6.59 -5.56 -8.41
N HIS A 423 7.15 -4.62 -7.66
CA HIS A 423 7.44 -3.30 -8.20
C HIS A 423 8.73 -3.29 -9.01
N ARG A 424 8.91 -2.22 -9.78
CA ARG A 424 10.01 -2.05 -10.73
C ARG A 424 10.73 -0.73 -10.56
N ASP A 425 10.03 0.31 -10.11
CA ASP A 425 10.69 1.56 -9.77
C ASP A 425 11.66 1.34 -8.61
N ALA A 426 12.78 2.07 -8.62
CA ALA A 426 13.74 2.07 -7.52
C ALA A 426 14.26 3.48 -7.28
N TRP A 427 14.75 3.75 -6.07
CA TRP A 427 15.43 5.02 -5.79
C TRP A 427 16.62 5.30 -6.70
N VAL A 428 17.43 4.29 -7.00
CA VAL A 428 18.59 4.40 -7.91
C VAL A 428 18.60 3.20 -8.87
N PHE A 429 19.55 2.27 -8.75
CA PHE A 429 19.70 1.10 -9.63
C PHE A 429 18.86 -0.12 -9.21
N GLY A 430 18.39 -0.12 -7.97
CA GLY A 430 17.58 -1.18 -7.38
C GLY A 430 18.21 -2.58 -7.40
N GLY A 431 19.52 -2.69 -7.14
CA GLY A 431 20.26 -3.96 -7.22
C GLY A 431 19.68 -5.11 -6.40
N ILE A 432 19.03 -4.79 -5.27
CA ILE A 432 18.19 -5.73 -4.51
C ILE A 432 16.74 -5.29 -4.66
N ASP A 433 16.42 -4.14 -4.09
CA ASP A 433 15.09 -3.54 -4.06
C ASP A 433 14.86 -2.66 -5.31
N PRO A 434 14.00 -3.08 -6.28
CA PRO A 434 13.28 -4.36 -6.35
C PRO A 434 13.81 -5.31 -7.42
N GLN A 435 14.91 -5.00 -8.10
CA GLN A 435 15.28 -5.74 -9.33
C GLN A 435 15.62 -7.21 -9.07
N SER A 436 16.01 -7.57 -7.86
CA SER A 436 16.17 -8.98 -7.48
C SER A 436 14.84 -9.74 -7.55
N GLY A 437 13.73 -9.11 -7.18
CA GLY A 437 12.36 -9.61 -7.32
C GLY A 437 11.85 -9.56 -8.76
N ALA A 438 12.00 -8.40 -9.40
CA ALA A 438 11.56 -8.20 -10.78
C ALA A 438 12.21 -9.21 -11.74
N ALA A 439 13.50 -9.53 -11.56
CA ALA A 439 14.19 -10.57 -12.32
C ALA A 439 13.61 -11.98 -12.10
N VAL A 440 13.20 -12.30 -10.87
CA VAL A 440 12.52 -13.57 -10.55
C VAL A 440 11.15 -13.64 -11.20
N VAL A 441 10.33 -12.58 -11.10
CA VAL A 441 9.03 -12.50 -11.79
C VAL A 441 9.22 -12.70 -13.30
N HIS A 442 10.23 -12.04 -13.87
CA HIS A 442 10.50 -12.12 -15.30
C HIS A 442 10.84 -13.54 -15.77
N GLU A 443 11.64 -14.30 -15.01
CA GLU A 443 11.95 -15.70 -15.31
C GLU A 443 10.73 -16.62 -15.09
N ILE A 444 9.89 -16.34 -14.08
CA ILE A 444 8.63 -17.07 -13.86
C ILE A 444 7.69 -16.89 -15.06
N VAL A 445 7.52 -15.66 -15.55
CA VAL A 445 6.70 -15.38 -16.73
C VAL A 445 7.22 -16.14 -17.95
N ARG A 446 8.55 -16.12 -18.16
CA ARG A 446 9.19 -16.87 -19.26
C ARG A 446 8.91 -18.37 -19.19
N SER A 447 9.02 -18.96 -18.00
CA SER A 447 8.75 -20.39 -17.79
C SER A 447 7.27 -20.74 -18.05
N PHE A 448 6.33 -19.94 -17.52
CA PHE A 448 4.90 -20.13 -17.84
C PHE A 448 4.60 -19.97 -19.33
N GLY A 449 5.25 -19.01 -19.98
CA GLY A 449 5.20 -18.80 -21.42
C GLY A 449 5.68 -20.02 -22.21
N LYS A 450 6.80 -20.61 -21.80
CA LYS A 450 7.33 -21.86 -22.37
C LYS A 450 6.31 -23.00 -22.25
N LEU A 451 5.73 -23.21 -21.07
CA LEU A 451 4.70 -24.24 -20.88
C LEU A 451 3.46 -24.00 -21.75
N LYS A 452 3.06 -22.74 -21.91
CA LYS A 452 1.96 -22.36 -22.80
C LYS A 452 2.26 -22.74 -24.25
N THR A 453 3.48 -22.51 -24.73
CA THR A 453 3.88 -22.90 -26.10
C THR A 453 3.87 -24.41 -26.31
N GLU A 454 4.02 -25.19 -25.24
CA GLU A 454 3.93 -26.65 -25.23
C GLU A 454 2.49 -27.16 -25.07
N GLY A 455 1.49 -26.26 -25.10
CA GLY A 455 0.07 -26.60 -25.08
C GLY A 455 -0.58 -26.57 -23.70
N TRP A 456 0.17 -26.22 -22.64
CA TRP A 456 -0.40 -26.15 -21.29
C TRP A 456 -1.18 -24.85 -21.07
N ARG A 457 -2.22 -24.92 -20.23
CA ARG A 457 -2.96 -23.77 -19.72
C ARG A 457 -3.23 -23.92 -18.22
N PRO A 458 -3.17 -22.83 -17.44
CA PRO A 458 -3.59 -22.89 -16.05
C PRO A 458 -5.11 -23.08 -15.98
N ARG A 459 -5.59 -23.70 -14.88
CA ARG A 459 -7.02 -23.81 -14.61
C ARG A 459 -7.68 -22.43 -14.48
N ARG A 460 -7.04 -21.54 -13.72
CA ARG A 460 -7.45 -20.16 -13.43
C ARG A 460 -6.58 -19.17 -14.19
N THR A 461 -7.04 -17.95 -14.37
CA THR A 461 -6.23 -16.89 -14.98
C THR A 461 -5.11 -16.48 -14.03
N ILE A 462 -3.89 -16.37 -14.57
CA ILE A 462 -2.74 -15.81 -13.87
C ILE A 462 -2.52 -14.39 -14.40
N LEU A 463 -2.49 -13.41 -13.49
CA LEU A 463 -2.11 -12.04 -13.79
C LEU A 463 -0.68 -11.81 -13.28
N PHE A 464 0.18 -11.30 -14.14
CA PHE A 464 1.51 -10.84 -13.79
C PHE A 464 1.51 -9.33 -13.77
N ALA A 465 2.06 -8.73 -12.72
CA ALA A 465 2.09 -7.30 -12.57
C ALA A 465 3.49 -6.79 -12.25
N SER A 466 3.93 -5.79 -13.02
CA SER A 466 5.10 -4.98 -12.72
C SER A 466 4.62 -3.60 -12.29
N TRP A 467 4.61 -3.36 -10.98
CA TRP A 467 4.10 -2.11 -10.39
C TRP A 467 5.10 -0.97 -10.52
N ASP A 468 4.59 0.25 -10.61
CA ASP A 468 5.36 1.50 -10.60
C ASP A 468 5.02 2.33 -9.35
N ALA A 469 5.88 3.27 -9.01
CA ALA A 469 5.77 4.18 -7.86
C ALA A 469 5.47 3.49 -6.51
N GLU A 470 6.01 2.29 -6.30
CA GLU A 470 5.96 1.64 -4.98
C GLU A 470 6.76 2.45 -3.96
N GLU A 471 7.93 2.93 -4.36
CA GLU A 471 8.87 3.63 -3.47
C GLU A 471 8.29 4.96 -2.97
N PHE A 472 7.27 5.45 -3.67
CA PHE A 472 6.51 6.67 -3.37
C PHE A 472 5.24 6.41 -2.56
N GLY A 473 4.99 5.18 -2.10
CA GLY A 473 3.87 4.85 -1.22
C GLY A 473 2.90 3.82 -1.79
N LEU A 474 3.41 2.78 -2.47
CA LEU A 474 2.59 1.73 -3.09
C LEU A 474 1.63 2.25 -4.16
N LEU A 475 1.98 3.34 -4.85
CA LEU A 475 1.00 4.10 -5.63
C LEU A 475 0.47 3.28 -6.81
N GLY A 476 1.33 2.75 -7.68
CA GLY A 476 0.86 2.03 -8.87
C GLY A 476 0.02 0.79 -8.56
N SER A 477 0.37 0.01 -7.53
CA SER A 477 -0.43 -1.16 -7.12
C SER A 477 -1.75 -0.76 -6.47
N THR A 478 -1.76 0.32 -5.67
CA THR A 478 -2.97 0.81 -5.00
C THR A 478 -3.96 1.39 -6.00
N GLU A 479 -3.52 2.28 -6.89
CA GLU A 479 -4.40 2.88 -7.92
C GLU A 479 -5.04 1.80 -8.81
N TRP A 480 -4.25 0.77 -9.17
CA TRP A 480 -4.77 -0.34 -9.95
C TRP A 480 -5.78 -1.19 -9.18
N ALA A 481 -5.54 -1.41 -7.89
CA ALA A 481 -6.48 -2.10 -7.02
C ALA A 481 -7.76 -1.30 -6.81
N GLU A 482 -7.71 0.03 -6.73
CA GLU A 482 -8.89 0.89 -6.63
C GLU A 482 -9.75 0.83 -7.90
N GLU A 483 -9.12 0.93 -9.07
CA GLU A 483 -9.80 0.79 -10.37
C GLU A 483 -10.49 -0.57 -10.52
N HIS A 484 -9.82 -1.64 -10.09
CA HIS A 484 -10.28 -3.01 -10.29
C HIS A 484 -10.92 -3.63 -9.03
N SER A 485 -11.19 -2.82 -8.00
CA SER A 485 -11.59 -3.27 -6.66
C SER A 485 -12.74 -4.27 -6.66
N ARG A 486 -13.79 -4.00 -7.44
CA ARG A 486 -14.95 -4.92 -7.57
C ARG A 486 -14.57 -6.26 -8.17
N LEU A 487 -13.76 -6.26 -9.22
CA LEU A 487 -13.30 -7.50 -9.86
C LEU A 487 -12.39 -8.28 -8.94
N LEU A 488 -11.42 -7.62 -8.29
CA LEU A 488 -10.49 -8.27 -7.37
C LEU A 488 -11.22 -8.86 -6.17
N HIS A 489 -12.26 -8.18 -5.67
CA HIS A 489 -13.07 -8.68 -4.57
C HIS A 489 -13.85 -9.95 -4.95
N GLU A 490 -14.47 -9.99 -6.14
CA GLU A 490 -15.30 -11.13 -6.55
C GLU A 490 -14.51 -12.30 -7.15
N ARG A 491 -13.34 -12.00 -7.74
CA ARG A 491 -12.61 -12.94 -8.62
C ARG A 491 -11.17 -13.21 -8.17
N GLY A 492 -10.62 -12.38 -7.30
CA GLY A 492 -9.29 -12.57 -6.74
C GLY A 492 -9.23 -13.84 -5.91
N VAL A 493 -8.24 -14.69 -6.18
CA VAL A 493 -7.97 -15.90 -5.41
C VAL A 493 -6.84 -15.66 -4.44
N ALA A 494 -5.73 -15.14 -4.96
CA ALA A 494 -4.56 -14.81 -4.15
C ALA A 494 -3.70 -13.74 -4.85
N TYR A 495 -3.00 -12.95 -4.04
CA TYR A 495 -1.90 -12.10 -4.48
C TYR A 495 -0.60 -12.62 -3.88
N ILE A 496 0.40 -12.81 -4.73
CA ILE A 496 1.74 -13.27 -4.37
C ILE A 496 2.69 -12.10 -4.65
N ASN A 497 3.29 -11.56 -3.60
CA ASN A 497 4.24 -10.46 -3.72
C ASN A 497 5.64 -10.96 -4.07
N ALA A 498 6.29 -10.32 -5.02
CA ALA A 498 7.65 -10.60 -5.49
C ALA A 498 8.44 -9.31 -5.65
N ASP A 499 8.56 -8.60 -4.54
CA ASP A 499 9.57 -7.56 -4.29
C ASP A 499 10.95 -8.24 -4.08
N SER A 500 11.86 -7.66 -3.32
CA SER A 500 13.22 -8.15 -3.06
C SER A 500 13.28 -9.66 -2.83
N SER A 501 14.00 -10.40 -3.66
CA SER A 501 14.08 -11.86 -3.54
C SER A 501 15.18 -12.34 -2.58
N ILE A 502 15.97 -11.41 -2.06
CA ILE A 502 17.12 -11.70 -1.18
C ILE A 502 17.36 -10.56 -0.19
N GLU A 503 17.31 -10.85 1.10
CA GLU A 503 17.73 -9.93 2.16
C GLU A 503 18.73 -10.64 3.08
N VAL A 504 19.85 -9.99 3.39
CA VAL A 504 20.75 -10.50 4.43
C VAL A 504 20.20 -10.05 5.77
N LEU A 505 19.42 -10.92 6.41
CA LEU A 505 18.58 -10.55 7.55
C LEU A 505 19.27 -10.61 8.92
N THR A 506 20.44 -11.24 9.11
CA THR A 506 21.27 -11.11 10.34
C THR A 506 22.52 -12.00 10.30
N VAL A 507 23.58 -11.57 11.00
CA VAL A 507 24.74 -12.40 11.37
C VAL A 507 24.60 -12.69 12.86
N GLU A 508 24.38 -13.96 13.24
CA GLU A 508 24.55 -14.37 14.64
C GLU A 508 26.02 -14.17 15.05
N SER A 509 26.25 -14.00 16.36
CA SER A 509 27.52 -13.62 16.99
C SER A 509 28.71 -14.58 16.80
N GLN A 510 28.69 -15.45 15.79
CA GLN A 510 29.74 -16.42 15.46
C GLN A 510 30.19 -16.37 13.98
N GLY A 511 29.87 -15.32 13.23
CA GLY A 511 30.43 -15.12 11.88
C GLY A 511 29.84 -16.00 10.78
N HIS A 512 28.71 -16.67 11.04
CA HIS A 512 27.92 -17.30 9.98
C HIS A 512 26.95 -16.27 9.39
N VAL A 513 27.04 -16.05 8.07
CA VAL A 513 26.04 -15.27 7.31
C VAL A 513 24.82 -16.17 7.12
N ASN A 514 23.74 -15.90 7.86
CA ASN A 514 22.45 -16.43 7.47
C ASN A 514 21.92 -15.57 6.33
N ILE A 515 21.92 -16.15 5.13
CA ILE A 515 21.10 -15.65 4.04
C ILE A 515 19.65 -15.92 4.46
N GLY A 516 18.92 -14.88 4.86
CA GLY A 516 17.50 -15.02 5.14
C GLY A 516 16.79 -15.31 3.82
N GLU A 517 16.21 -16.51 3.68
CA GLU A 517 15.18 -16.71 2.66
C GLU A 517 14.03 -15.75 3.01
N GLN A 518 13.77 -14.74 2.16
CA GLN A 518 12.55 -13.96 2.34
C GLN A 518 11.34 -14.90 2.18
N THR A 519 10.42 -14.82 3.13
CA THR A 519 9.11 -15.45 2.99
C THR A 519 8.31 -14.69 1.95
N THR A 520 8.04 -15.31 0.80
CA THR A 520 7.02 -14.81 -0.14
C THR A 520 5.72 -14.59 0.62
N LYS A 521 5.23 -13.35 0.67
CA LYS A 521 3.94 -13.04 1.29
C LYS A 521 2.83 -13.46 0.32
N VAL A 522 2.08 -14.49 0.70
CA VAL A 522 0.87 -14.92 0.00
C VAL A 522 -0.33 -14.37 0.75
N TYR A 523 -1.11 -13.53 0.07
CA TYR A 523 -2.34 -12.98 0.61
C TYR A 523 -3.52 -13.72 -0.01
N GLU A 524 -4.29 -14.43 0.82
CA GLU A 524 -5.58 -14.98 0.40
C GLU A 524 -6.61 -13.86 0.44
N LEU A 525 -7.27 -13.61 -0.69
CA LEU A 525 -8.34 -12.63 -0.78
C LEU A 525 -9.63 -13.31 -0.30
N GLU A 526 -9.84 -13.36 1.03
CA GLU A 526 -11.10 -13.86 1.60
C GLU A 526 -12.22 -12.81 1.48
N THR A 527 -13.38 -13.22 0.97
CA THR A 527 -14.60 -12.43 0.86
C THR A 527 -15.39 -12.47 2.17
N ASN A 528 -15.10 -11.59 3.12
CA ASN A 528 -15.99 -11.35 4.27
C ASN A 528 -15.99 -9.86 4.66
N PHE A 529 -17.04 -9.14 4.29
CA PHE A 529 -17.41 -7.89 4.97
C PHE A 529 -18.43 -8.21 6.06
N ILE A 530 -18.11 -7.85 7.31
CA ILE A 530 -19.12 -7.72 8.36
C ILE A 530 -19.72 -6.31 8.19
N PRO A 531 -21.02 -6.15 7.91
CA PRO A 531 -21.64 -4.84 7.91
C PRO A 531 -21.77 -4.37 9.36
N VAL A 532 -20.91 -3.46 9.81
CA VAL A 532 -21.10 -2.80 11.11
C VAL A 532 -22.16 -1.72 10.91
N THR A 533 -23.35 -1.97 11.45
CA THR A 533 -24.43 -1.00 11.46
C THR A 533 -24.09 0.07 12.50
N MET A 534 -24.01 1.34 12.09
CA MET A 534 -23.76 2.43 13.05
C MET A 534 -24.89 2.51 14.07
N GLY A 535 -24.52 2.33 15.34
CA GLY A 535 -25.30 2.75 16.50
C GLY A 535 -25.62 1.63 17.48
N GLN A 536 -24.79 1.47 18.51
CA GLN A 536 -25.21 1.30 19.91
C GLN A 536 -24.01 1.38 20.87
N LYS A 537 -24.23 2.01 22.04
CA LYS A 537 -23.22 2.28 23.09
C LYS A 537 -22.58 1.00 23.63
N GLU A 538 -21.27 1.06 23.85
CA GLU A 538 -20.47 0.06 24.55
C GLU A 538 -20.98 -0.20 26.00
N THR A 539 -21.09 -1.47 26.35
CA THR A 539 -20.91 -1.94 27.74
C THR A 539 -19.83 -3.01 27.75
N SER A 540 -18.85 -2.83 28.62
CA SER A 540 -17.64 -3.63 28.73
C SER A 540 -17.91 -5.01 29.32
N ARG A 541 -17.33 -6.06 28.72
CA ARG A 541 -17.01 -7.31 29.40
C ARG A 541 -15.70 -7.89 28.88
N SER A 542 -14.84 -8.26 29.83
CA SER A 542 -13.48 -8.76 29.65
C SER A 542 -13.44 -10.19 29.12
N LEU A 543 -12.58 -10.42 28.13
CA LEU A 543 -12.02 -11.73 27.82
C LEU A 543 -10.52 -11.56 27.50
N GLY A 544 -9.66 -12.15 28.32
CA GLY A 544 -8.30 -12.56 27.92
C GLY A 544 -8.31 -14.05 27.50
N PRO A 545 -7.16 -14.69 27.17
CA PRO A 545 -5.79 -14.17 27.07
C PRO A 545 -5.21 -14.18 25.63
N GLN A 546 -4.45 -13.12 25.34
CA GLN A 546 -3.24 -12.98 24.51
C GLN A 546 -3.05 -13.86 23.25
N VAL A 547 -3.16 -13.23 22.08
CA VAL A 547 -2.37 -13.56 20.87
C VAL A 547 -1.28 -12.50 20.73
N ARG A 548 -0.01 -12.91 20.82
CA ARG A 548 1.16 -12.07 20.58
C ARG A 548 1.40 -11.96 19.07
N VAL A 549 1.37 -10.73 18.55
CA VAL A 549 1.85 -10.40 17.21
C VAL A 549 3.36 -10.18 17.30
N LEU A 550 4.15 -11.02 16.63
CA LEU A 550 5.58 -10.79 16.42
C LEU A 550 5.80 -10.27 14.99
N ALA A 551 6.05 -8.96 14.94
CA ALA A 551 6.67 -8.09 13.93
C ALA A 551 6.85 -8.58 12.47
N ALA A 552 6.19 -7.90 11.54
CA ALA A 552 6.81 -6.83 10.73
C ALA A 552 5.73 -5.75 10.51
N ASP A 553 6.06 -4.49 10.83
CA ASP A 553 5.19 -3.31 10.89
C ASP A 553 4.01 -3.35 11.87
N THR A 554 4.34 -3.27 13.17
CA THR A 554 3.37 -2.87 14.20
C THR A 554 2.95 -1.41 13.99
N VAL A 555 1.80 -1.22 13.35
CA VAL A 555 1.00 -0.01 13.40
C VAL A 555 0.17 -0.05 14.69
N THR A 556 0.53 0.75 15.69
CA THR A 556 -0.34 1.01 16.84
C THR A 556 -1.55 1.84 16.38
N MET A 557 -2.73 1.24 16.41
CA MET A 557 -4.01 1.88 16.11
C MET A 557 -4.37 2.91 17.20
N GLY A 558 -4.38 4.18 16.83
CA GLY A 558 -5.09 5.24 17.54
C GLY A 558 -6.42 5.51 16.84
N THR A 559 -7.51 5.17 17.54
CA THR A 559 -8.93 5.52 17.33
C THR A 559 -9.30 6.30 16.05
N GLY A 560 -9.93 5.59 15.10
CA GLY A 560 -10.65 6.16 13.95
C GLY A 560 -11.02 5.08 12.92
N LEU A 561 -12.28 4.60 12.92
CA LEU A 561 -12.93 3.79 11.86
C LEU A 561 -12.99 4.59 10.53
N GLU A 562 -12.96 4.08 9.29
CA GLU A 562 -12.87 2.75 8.64
C GLU A 562 -12.48 3.01 7.16
N LEU A 563 -11.59 2.22 6.54
CA LEU A 563 -11.90 1.17 5.55
C LEU A 563 -10.73 0.17 5.61
N LEU A 564 -10.96 -1.03 6.17
CA LEU A 564 -9.92 -2.04 6.33
C LEU A 564 -10.15 -3.18 5.34
N LEU A 565 -9.26 -3.34 4.37
CA LEU A 565 -9.12 -4.61 3.67
C LEU A 565 -8.58 -5.61 4.71
N VAL A 566 -9.44 -6.44 5.29
CA VAL A 566 -9.00 -7.53 6.17
C VAL A 566 -8.36 -8.60 5.30
N VAL A 567 -7.06 -8.44 5.06
CA VAL A 567 -6.26 -9.50 4.46
C VAL A 567 -5.97 -10.52 5.55
N LYS A 568 -6.61 -11.68 5.45
CA LYS A 568 -6.33 -12.78 6.36
C LYS A 568 -5.00 -13.41 5.94
N ILE A 569 -3.94 -13.11 6.69
CA ILE A 569 -2.67 -13.84 6.59
C ILE A 569 -2.95 -15.23 7.11
N LYS A 570 -3.15 -16.20 6.21
CA LYS A 570 -3.38 -17.58 6.65
C LYS A 570 -2.07 -18.21 7.08
N HIS A 571 -0.96 -18.04 6.35
CA HIS A 571 0.34 -18.63 6.70
C HIS A 571 1.51 -17.81 6.11
N GLN A 572 2.59 -17.61 6.89
CA GLN A 572 3.93 -17.35 6.34
C GLN A 572 4.49 -18.71 5.93
N VAL A 573 4.73 -18.92 4.64
CA VAL A 573 5.22 -20.21 4.15
C VAL A 573 6.59 -19.99 3.53
N PRO A 574 7.66 -20.66 4.02
CA PRO A 574 8.97 -20.66 3.36
C PRO A 574 8.81 -21.11 1.91
N ILE A 575 9.63 -20.57 1.00
CA ILE A 575 9.60 -20.94 -0.43
C ILE A 575 9.61 -22.46 -0.62
N ARG A 576 10.34 -23.21 0.22
CA ARG A 576 10.39 -24.68 0.17
C ARG A 576 9.05 -25.40 0.43
N GLU A 577 8.09 -24.76 1.09
CA GLU A 577 6.80 -25.35 1.43
C GLU A 577 5.66 -24.90 0.50
N LEU A 578 5.85 -23.85 -0.30
CA LEU A 578 4.89 -23.37 -1.31
C LEU A 578 5.05 -24.04 -2.69
N PHE A 579 6.20 -24.65 -2.96
CA PHE A 579 6.46 -25.29 -4.26
C PHE A 579 6.06 -26.74 -4.28
#